data_AF-A0A0D2SDQ0-F1
#
_entry.id   AF-A0A0D2SDQ0-F1
#
_cell.length_a   1.000
_cell.length_b   1.000
_cell.length_c   1.000
_cell.angle_alpha   90.00
_cell.angle_beta   90.00
_cell.angle_gamma   90.00
#
_symmetry.space_group_name_H-M   'P 1'
#
loop_
_entity.id
_entity.type
_entity.pdbx_description
1 polymer ?
#
loop_
_entity_poly.entity_id
_entity_poly.type
_entity_poly.pdbx_seq_one_letter_code
_entity_poly.pdbx_strand_id
1 'polypeptide(L)'
;MCRSNLRPDKMTLVVILLACSRLGDLSLGTRIHENICDIHDIYSDVFVGNALVDMYMKCGDADSARKLFDKMPVKNVVSWNSMISGLVQQGQFKEALHLELGKWVHAYIDKNQIKADGFVGNALVDMYAKCGSAEQAFGVFQGMECKDVFSYTAMIMGFAMNGEAERALDIFAEMPMVGSKPDEVTFVDVLSACSHAGMVEEGWRHFEDMSKVYNLEPQTEHYGCMVDLLGRAGLISEAEVFIANMPIEPDAFVWGALLGACSIHGKVELGEAIMKKLVAVEPVRDGAYILMSNIYSSAKSLK
;
A
#
# COMPACT_ATOMS: atom_id res chain seq x y z
N MET A 1 -7.93 -28.54 43.16
CA MET A 1 -7.67 -27.70 41.98
C MET A 1 -7.38 -28.61 40.79
N CYS A 2 -8.41 -28.94 40.01
CA CYS A 2 -8.23 -29.71 38.78
C CYS A 2 -7.52 -28.83 37.74
N ARG A 3 -6.26 -29.15 37.43
CA ARG A 3 -5.64 -28.72 36.17
C ARG A 3 -6.30 -29.54 35.06
N SER A 4 -7.28 -28.96 34.38
CA SER A 4 -7.80 -29.52 33.14
C SER A 4 -6.68 -29.46 32.09
N ASN A 5 -6.16 -30.62 31.71
CA ASN A 5 -5.34 -30.81 30.51
C ASN A 5 -6.23 -30.66 29.26
N LEU A 6 -6.83 -29.48 29.10
CA LEU A 6 -7.52 -29.10 27.87
C LEU A 6 -6.44 -28.86 26.81
N ARG A 7 -6.22 -29.86 25.95
CA ARG A 7 -5.46 -29.64 24.71
C ARG A 7 -6.31 -28.71 23.83
N PRO A 8 -5.79 -27.53 23.44
CA PRO A 8 -6.49 -26.67 22.49
C PRO A 8 -6.78 -27.46 21.22
N ASP A 9 -8.01 -27.38 20.73
CA ASP A 9 -8.33 -27.91 19.41
C ASP A 9 -7.77 -27.00 18.31
N LYS A 10 -7.78 -27.49 17.07
CA LYS A 10 -7.21 -26.79 15.92
C LYS A 10 -7.83 -25.40 15.71
N MET A 11 -9.13 -25.25 15.97
CA MET A 11 -9.84 -23.97 15.85
C MET A 11 -9.41 -22.98 16.92
N THR A 12 -9.22 -23.44 18.15
CA THR A 12 -8.69 -22.63 19.25
C THR A 12 -7.30 -22.11 18.92
N LEU A 13 -6.43 -22.95 18.33
CA LEU A 13 -5.09 -22.55 17.90
C LEU A 13 -5.13 -21.48 16.81
N VAL A 14 -5.97 -21.66 15.78
CA VAL A 14 -6.13 -20.67 14.70
C VAL A 14 -6.58 -19.32 15.26
N VAL A 15 -7.57 -19.28 16.15
CA VAL A 15 -8.08 -18.02 16.74
C VAL A 15 -6.99 -17.30 17.54
N ILE A 16 -6.22 -18.04 18.35
CA ILE A 16 -5.15 -17.43 19.15
C ILE A 16 -4.02 -16.89 18.25
N LEU A 17 -3.65 -17.62 17.20
CA LEU A 17 -2.64 -17.17 16.24
C LEU A 17 -3.08 -15.93 15.46
N LEU A 18 -4.36 -15.86 15.07
CA LEU A 18 -4.94 -14.66 14.45
C LEU A 18 -4.96 -13.47 15.41
N ALA A 19 -5.14 -13.69 16.71
CA ALA A 19 -5.02 -12.64 17.71
C ALA A 19 -3.56 -12.14 17.83
N CYS A 20 -2.58 -13.04 17.86
CA CYS A 20 -1.16 -12.67 17.87
C CYS A 20 -0.76 -11.87 16.62
N SER A 21 -1.23 -12.32 15.46
CA SER A 21 -1.08 -11.65 14.16
C SER A 21 -1.58 -10.19 14.20
N ARG A 22 -2.80 -9.96 14.71
CA ARG A 22 -3.39 -8.61 14.82
C ARG A 22 -2.68 -7.71 15.83
N LEU A 23 -2.11 -8.29 16.88
CA LEU A 23 -1.42 -7.56 17.93
C LEU A 23 0.08 -7.35 17.63
N GLY A 24 0.62 -8.00 16.60
CA GLY A 24 2.06 -8.00 16.31
C GLY A 24 2.90 -8.71 17.38
N ASP A 25 2.30 -9.58 18.19
CA ASP A 25 2.98 -10.25 19.32
C ASP A 25 3.74 -11.50 18.86
N LEU A 26 4.93 -11.28 18.31
CA LEU A 26 5.83 -12.34 17.85
C LEU A 26 6.24 -13.30 18.97
N SER A 27 6.37 -12.80 20.19
CA SER A 27 6.82 -13.59 21.35
C SER A 27 5.77 -14.63 21.72
N LEU A 28 4.52 -14.21 21.86
CA LEU A 28 3.41 -15.11 22.14
C LEU A 28 3.19 -16.09 20.99
N GLY A 29 3.21 -15.61 19.74
CA GLY A 29 3.05 -16.44 18.55
C GLY A 29 4.11 -17.54 18.44
N THR A 30 5.38 -17.21 18.71
CA THR A 30 6.48 -18.19 18.69
C THR A 30 6.34 -19.23 19.79
N ARG A 31 5.99 -18.81 21.02
CA ARG A 31 5.74 -19.75 22.12
C ARG A 31 4.59 -20.70 21.81
N ILE A 32 3.53 -20.22 21.15
CA ILE A 32 2.42 -21.07 20.72
C ILE A 32 2.92 -22.05 19.67
N HIS A 33 3.67 -21.59 18.66
CA HIS A 33 4.25 -22.45 17.63
C HIS A 33 5.13 -23.56 18.23
N GLU A 34 6.04 -23.23 19.14
CA GLU A 34 6.90 -24.20 19.84
C GLU A 34 6.09 -25.24 20.62
N ASN A 35 5.03 -24.81 21.33
CA ASN A 35 4.16 -25.72 22.08
C ASN A 35 3.36 -26.68 21.19
N ILE A 36 3.14 -26.32 19.92
CA ILE A 36 2.38 -27.14 18.97
C ILE A 36 3.28 -27.93 18.00
N CYS A 37 4.58 -27.62 17.91
CA CYS A 37 5.57 -28.38 17.14
C CYS A 37 5.61 -29.86 17.54
N ASP A 38 5.38 -30.17 18.81
CA ASP A 38 5.38 -31.53 19.36
C ASP A 38 4.08 -32.30 19.07
N ILE A 39 3.05 -31.64 18.55
CA ILE A 39 1.81 -32.27 18.12
C ILE A 39 2.04 -32.84 16.71
N HIS A 40 2.34 -34.14 16.67
CA HIS A 40 2.42 -34.90 15.41
C HIS A 40 1.15 -34.61 14.60
N ASP A 41 1.31 -34.20 13.34
CA ASP A 41 0.23 -33.88 12.38
C ASP A 41 -0.29 -32.43 12.37
N ILE A 42 0.29 -31.47 13.12
CA ILE A 42 -0.19 -30.07 13.04
C ILE A 42 0.19 -29.35 11.75
N TYR A 43 1.35 -29.70 11.17
CA TYR A 43 1.76 -29.16 9.87
C TYR A 43 1.02 -29.77 8.69
N SER A 44 0.35 -30.92 8.86
CA SER A 44 -0.48 -31.49 7.80
C SER A 44 -1.81 -30.74 7.66
N ASP A 45 -2.21 -30.00 8.70
CA ASP A 45 -3.39 -29.17 8.67
C ASP A 45 -3.10 -27.82 8.03
N VAL A 46 -3.59 -27.64 6.80
CA VAL A 46 -3.42 -26.41 6.02
C VAL A 46 -3.98 -25.17 6.73
N PHE A 47 -5.00 -25.30 7.58
CA PHE A 47 -5.59 -24.16 8.29
C PHE A 47 -4.68 -23.65 9.40
N VAL A 48 -4.09 -24.56 10.19
CA VAL A 48 -3.14 -24.20 11.26
C VAL A 48 -1.85 -23.66 10.64
N GLY A 49 -1.35 -24.30 9.58
CA GLY A 49 -0.18 -23.83 8.82
C GLY A 49 -0.38 -22.41 8.28
N ASN A 50 -1.54 -22.12 7.68
CA ASN A 50 -1.85 -20.78 7.19
C ASN A 50 -1.93 -19.73 8.30
N ALA A 51 -2.53 -20.06 9.45
CA ALA A 51 -2.63 -19.14 10.58
C ALA A 51 -1.25 -18.79 11.19
N LEU A 52 -0.35 -19.77 11.26
CA LEU A 52 1.04 -19.56 11.69
C LEU A 52 1.82 -18.70 10.68
N VAL A 53 1.67 -18.97 9.38
CA VAL A 53 2.30 -18.18 8.32
C VAL A 53 1.82 -16.72 8.39
N ASP A 54 0.51 -16.48 8.46
CA ASP A 54 -0.05 -15.13 8.62
C ASP A 54 0.49 -14.41 9.86
N MET A 55 0.57 -15.12 10.99
CA MET A 55 1.13 -14.58 12.23
C MET A 55 2.59 -14.18 12.08
N TYR A 56 3.46 -15.07 11.60
CA TYR A 56 4.89 -14.75 11.44
C TYR A 56 5.11 -13.61 10.46
N MET A 57 4.35 -13.59 9.36
CA MET A 57 4.44 -12.52 8.38
C MET A 57 3.99 -11.17 8.96
N LYS A 58 2.84 -11.08 9.64
CA LYS A 58 2.40 -9.79 10.22
C LYS A 58 3.25 -9.34 11.41
N CYS A 59 3.89 -10.27 12.10
CA CYS A 59 4.84 -9.99 13.18
C CYS A 59 6.26 -9.63 12.69
N GLY A 60 6.52 -9.58 11.38
CA GLY A 60 7.81 -9.12 10.85
C GLY A 60 8.89 -10.20 10.70
N ASP A 61 8.59 -11.48 10.96
CA ASP A 61 9.54 -12.60 10.88
C ASP A 61 9.26 -13.49 9.66
N ALA A 62 9.61 -12.94 8.49
CA ALA A 62 9.43 -13.61 7.21
C ALA A 62 10.28 -14.90 7.06
N ASP A 63 11.42 -14.99 7.75
CA ASP A 63 12.29 -16.16 7.69
C ASP A 63 11.65 -17.38 8.35
N SER A 64 11.04 -17.18 9.53
CA SER A 64 10.28 -18.24 10.20
C SER A 64 9.02 -18.62 9.40
N ALA A 65 8.31 -17.64 8.85
CA ALA A 65 7.16 -17.89 7.97
C ALA A 65 7.56 -18.77 6.77
N ARG A 66 8.68 -18.46 6.10
CA ARG A 66 9.19 -19.23 4.95
C ARG A 66 9.57 -20.65 5.34
N LYS A 67 10.36 -20.84 6.40
CA LYS A 67 10.77 -22.17 6.88
C LYS A 67 9.57 -23.04 7.22
N LEU A 68 8.56 -22.45 7.82
CA LEU A 68 7.30 -23.12 8.13
C LEU A 68 6.55 -23.50 6.85
N PHE A 69 6.37 -22.52 5.96
CA PHE A 69 5.69 -22.69 4.69
C PHE A 69 6.30 -23.83 3.87
N ASP A 70 7.63 -23.89 3.76
CA ASP A 70 8.34 -24.97 3.05
C ASP A 70 8.03 -26.36 3.62
N LYS A 71 7.85 -26.47 4.94
CA LYS A 71 7.51 -27.73 5.64
C LYS A 71 6.04 -28.15 5.49
N MET A 72 5.14 -27.27 5.04
CA MET A 72 3.73 -27.62 4.84
C MET A 72 3.59 -28.63 3.67
N PRO A 73 2.97 -29.81 3.88
CA PRO A 73 2.84 -30.85 2.85
C PRO A 73 1.78 -30.49 1.81
N VAL A 74 0.77 -29.69 2.19
CA VAL A 74 -0.26 -29.15 1.29
C VAL A 74 -0.29 -27.64 1.45
N LYS A 75 -0.22 -26.94 0.33
CA LYS A 75 -0.32 -25.47 0.23
C LYS A 75 -1.49 -25.15 -0.68
N ASN A 76 -2.33 -24.20 -0.28
CA ASN A 76 -3.46 -23.75 -1.09
C ASN A 76 -3.36 -22.25 -1.36
N VAL A 77 -4.33 -21.69 -2.09
CA VAL A 77 -4.39 -20.26 -2.43
C VAL A 77 -4.27 -19.38 -1.18
N VAL A 78 -4.87 -19.79 -0.05
CA VAL A 78 -4.77 -19.05 1.21
C VAL A 78 -3.33 -19.04 1.75
N SER A 79 -2.61 -20.17 1.66
CA SER A 79 -1.19 -20.24 2.07
C SER A 79 -0.34 -19.23 1.30
N TRP A 80 -0.52 -19.17 -0.03
CA TRP A 80 0.21 -18.26 -0.91
C TRP A 80 -0.16 -16.80 -0.66
N ASN A 81 -1.45 -16.51 -0.51
CA ASN A 81 -1.94 -15.17 -0.20
C ASN A 81 -1.39 -14.66 1.14
N SER A 82 -1.32 -15.51 2.17
CA SER A 82 -0.73 -15.13 3.46
C SER A 82 0.75 -14.78 3.35
N MET A 83 1.52 -15.53 2.54
CA MET A 83 2.92 -15.19 2.26
C MET A 83 3.01 -13.85 1.51
N ILE A 84 2.23 -13.64 0.45
CA ILE A 84 2.35 -12.45 -0.38
C ILE A 84 1.81 -11.19 0.35
N SER A 85 0.60 -11.23 0.90
CA SER A 85 0.00 -10.11 1.62
C SER A 85 0.81 -9.72 2.87
N GLY A 86 1.46 -10.69 3.50
CA GLY A 86 2.37 -10.45 4.61
C GLY A 86 3.63 -9.66 4.22
N LEU A 87 4.13 -9.82 2.99
CA LEU A 87 5.23 -9.01 2.45
C LEU A 87 4.76 -7.58 2.17
N VAL A 88 3.55 -7.44 1.62
CA VAL A 88 2.93 -6.15 1.30
C VAL A 88 2.69 -5.31 2.56
N GLN A 89 2.35 -5.93 3.70
CA GLN A 89 2.00 -5.23 4.95
C GLN A 89 3.20 -4.87 5.83
N GLN A 90 4.36 -5.51 5.65
CA GLN A 90 5.57 -5.11 6.35
C GLN A 90 6.14 -3.86 5.65
N GLY A 91 6.11 -2.70 6.31
CA GLY A 91 6.44 -1.41 5.70
C GLY A 91 7.79 -1.33 4.95
N GLN A 92 7.93 -0.25 4.18
CA GLN A 92 8.95 0.11 3.17
C GLN A 92 10.44 -0.03 3.55
N PHE A 93 10.81 -0.46 4.76
CA PHE A 93 12.21 -0.50 5.23
C PHE A 93 12.97 -1.78 4.89
N LYS A 94 12.35 -2.74 4.19
CA LYS A 94 12.99 -4.00 3.76
C LYS A 94 12.69 -4.39 2.30
N GLU A 95 12.52 -3.41 1.42
CA GLU A 95 12.22 -3.61 -0.02
C GLU A 95 13.08 -4.71 -0.68
N ALA A 96 14.38 -4.76 -0.38
CA ALA A 96 15.27 -5.80 -0.91
C ALA A 96 14.94 -7.22 -0.41
N LEU A 97 14.59 -7.40 0.87
CA LEU A 97 14.21 -8.70 1.42
C LEU A 97 12.83 -9.13 0.88
N HIS A 98 11.91 -8.17 0.78
CA HIS A 98 10.57 -8.40 0.23
C HIS A 98 10.62 -8.76 -1.24
N LEU A 99 11.47 -8.10 -2.03
CA LEU A 99 11.68 -8.41 -3.44
C LEU A 99 12.28 -9.80 -3.64
N GLU A 100 13.30 -10.19 -2.86
CA GLU A 100 13.92 -11.51 -2.98
C GLU A 100 12.95 -12.64 -2.57
N LEU A 101 12.17 -12.44 -1.52
CA LEU A 101 11.15 -13.41 -1.12
C LEU A 101 9.97 -13.44 -2.11
N GLY A 102 9.57 -12.29 -2.65
CA GLY A 102 8.56 -12.16 -3.69
C GLY A 102 8.95 -12.88 -4.99
N LYS A 103 10.18 -12.67 -5.47
CA LYS A 103 10.77 -13.43 -6.59
C LYS A 103 10.78 -14.93 -6.33
N TRP A 104 11.11 -15.34 -5.10
CA TRP A 104 11.07 -16.76 -4.73
C TRP A 104 9.66 -17.34 -4.79
N VAL A 105 8.65 -16.61 -4.28
CA VAL A 105 7.24 -17.01 -4.36
C VAL A 105 6.80 -17.12 -5.82
N HIS A 106 7.10 -16.11 -6.63
CA HIS A 106 6.77 -16.10 -8.06
C HIS A 106 7.42 -17.27 -8.82
N ALA A 107 8.72 -17.49 -8.64
CA ALA A 107 9.42 -18.62 -9.26
C ALA A 107 8.88 -19.98 -8.81
N TYR A 108 8.39 -20.08 -7.56
CA TYR A 108 7.74 -21.29 -7.09
C TYR A 108 6.40 -21.51 -7.80
N ILE A 109 5.56 -20.47 -7.91
CA ILE A 109 4.26 -20.50 -8.60
C ILE A 109 4.46 -21.01 -10.03
N ASP A 110 5.42 -20.45 -10.76
CA ASP A 110 5.77 -20.84 -12.12
C ASP A 110 6.22 -22.30 -12.20
N LYS A 111 7.17 -22.70 -11.34
CA LYS A 111 7.72 -24.06 -11.33
C LYS A 111 6.66 -25.13 -11.06
N ASN A 112 5.65 -24.80 -10.25
CA ASN A 112 4.60 -25.73 -9.86
C ASN A 112 3.34 -25.58 -10.71
N GLN A 113 3.37 -24.75 -11.76
CA GLN A 113 2.23 -24.49 -12.65
C GLN A 113 0.96 -24.10 -11.89
N ILE A 114 1.13 -23.39 -10.77
CA ILE A 114 0.00 -22.86 -10.01
C ILE A 114 -0.59 -21.75 -10.88
N LYS A 115 -1.83 -21.92 -11.32
CA LYS A 115 -2.51 -20.89 -12.10
C LYS A 115 -2.54 -19.61 -11.28
N ALA A 116 -1.89 -18.56 -11.78
CA ALA A 116 -2.08 -17.21 -11.29
C ALA A 116 -3.49 -16.79 -11.71
N ASP A 117 -4.47 -17.10 -10.87
CA ASP A 117 -5.80 -16.52 -11.00
C ASP A 117 -5.73 -15.01 -10.71
N GLY A 118 -6.85 -14.30 -10.90
CA GLY A 118 -6.90 -12.85 -10.68
C GLY A 118 -6.36 -12.44 -9.31
N PHE A 119 -6.56 -13.26 -8.27
CA PHE A 119 -6.10 -12.97 -6.91
C PHE A 119 -4.58 -13.09 -6.76
N VAL A 120 -3.98 -14.20 -7.21
CA VAL A 120 -2.53 -14.40 -7.11
C VAL A 120 -1.78 -13.40 -8.00
N GLY A 121 -2.29 -13.15 -9.21
CA GLY A 121 -1.74 -12.14 -10.12
C GLY A 121 -1.77 -10.75 -9.49
N ASN A 122 -2.91 -10.33 -8.96
CA ASN A 122 -3.08 -9.05 -8.26
C ASN A 122 -2.10 -8.89 -7.08
N ALA A 123 -1.92 -9.93 -6.28
CA ALA A 123 -1.01 -9.91 -5.14
C ALA A 123 0.46 -9.79 -5.57
N LEU A 124 0.85 -10.45 -6.67
CA LEU A 124 2.21 -10.36 -7.23
C LEU A 124 2.47 -8.98 -7.85
N VAL A 125 1.51 -8.41 -8.60
CA VAL A 125 1.61 -7.06 -9.16
C VAL A 125 1.82 -6.04 -8.04
N ASP A 126 0.96 -6.06 -7.02
CA ASP A 126 1.05 -5.14 -5.88
C ASP A 126 2.39 -5.28 -5.12
N MET A 127 2.85 -6.51 -4.90
CA MET A 127 4.14 -6.78 -4.26
C MET A 127 5.31 -6.21 -5.06
N TYR A 128 5.39 -6.50 -6.36
CA TYR A 128 6.50 -6.01 -7.19
C TYR A 128 6.47 -4.48 -7.36
N ALA A 129 5.29 -3.90 -7.53
CA ALA A 129 5.08 -2.45 -7.63
C ALA A 129 5.62 -1.73 -6.38
N LYS A 130 5.23 -2.18 -5.19
CA LYS A 130 5.66 -1.62 -3.91
C LYS A 130 7.14 -1.85 -3.60
N CYS A 131 7.76 -2.88 -4.19
CA CYS A 131 9.20 -3.14 -4.07
C CYS A 131 10.06 -2.38 -5.09
N GLY A 132 9.48 -1.42 -5.82
CA GLY A 132 10.21 -0.64 -6.84
C GLY A 132 10.58 -1.45 -8.09
N SER A 133 9.92 -2.59 -8.33
CA SER A 133 10.16 -3.46 -9.49
C SER A 133 9.00 -3.42 -10.47
N ALA A 134 8.70 -2.21 -10.98
CA ALA A 134 7.58 -1.96 -11.89
C ALA A 134 7.60 -2.86 -13.14
N GLU A 135 8.77 -3.17 -13.70
CA GLU A 135 8.87 -4.08 -14.85
C GLU A 135 8.47 -5.53 -14.54
N GLN A 136 8.80 -6.03 -13.34
CA GLN A 136 8.38 -7.37 -12.92
C GLN A 136 6.87 -7.38 -12.63
N ALA A 137 6.34 -6.32 -12.03
CA ALA A 137 4.90 -6.13 -11.86
C ALA A 137 4.18 -6.14 -13.21
N PHE A 138 4.72 -5.40 -14.19
CA PHE A 138 4.16 -5.32 -15.54
C PHE A 138 4.21 -6.65 -16.28
N GLY A 139 5.30 -7.42 -16.14
CA GLY A 139 5.40 -8.77 -16.70
C GLY A 139 4.33 -9.71 -16.14
N VAL A 140 4.10 -9.68 -14.82
CA VAL A 140 2.99 -10.44 -14.19
C VAL A 140 1.65 -9.97 -14.74
N PHE A 141 1.41 -8.66 -14.72
CA PHE A 141 0.17 -8.05 -15.19
C PHE A 141 -0.15 -8.48 -16.63
N GLN A 142 0.81 -8.40 -17.56
CA GLN A 142 0.63 -8.85 -18.94
C GLN A 142 0.28 -10.34 -19.03
N GLY A 143 0.90 -11.18 -18.20
CA GLY A 143 0.67 -12.63 -18.14
C GLY A 143 -0.69 -13.05 -17.54
N MET A 144 -1.42 -12.16 -16.87
CA MET A 144 -2.72 -12.49 -16.27
C MET A 144 -3.80 -12.75 -17.34
N GLU A 145 -4.46 -13.92 -17.25
CA GLU A 145 -5.59 -14.29 -18.12
C GLU A 145 -6.81 -13.38 -17.92
N CYS A 146 -7.08 -12.99 -16.67
CA CYS A 146 -8.17 -12.10 -16.29
C CYS A 146 -7.62 -10.94 -15.48
N LYS A 147 -7.88 -9.71 -15.94
CA LYS A 147 -7.55 -8.47 -15.24
C LYS A 147 -8.84 -7.81 -14.77
N ASP A 148 -8.87 -7.38 -13.53
CA ASP A 148 -9.98 -6.63 -12.95
C ASP A 148 -9.54 -5.20 -12.60
N VAL A 149 -10.46 -4.40 -12.05
CA VAL A 149 -10.15 -3.03 -11.63
C VAL A 149 -8.91 -3.00 -10.73
N PHE A 150 -8.80 -3.93 -9.78
CA PHE A 150 -7.67 -4.02 -8.88
C PHE A 150 -6.34 -4.26 -9.62
N SER A 151 -6.31 -5.16 -10.62
CA SER A 151 -5.10 -5.39 -11.43
C SER A 151 -4.59 -4.10 -12.06
N TYR A 152 -5.50 -3.31 -12.64
CA TYR A 152 -5.16 -2.05 -13.30
C TYR A 152 -4.75 -0.98 -12.28
N THR A 153 -5.53 -0.79 -11.21
CA THR A 153 -5.23 0.17 -10.14
C THR A 153 -3.85 -0.09 -9.54
N ALA A 154 -3.52 -1.35 -9.21
CA ALA A 154 -2.21 -1.73 -8.68
C ALA A 154 -1.06 -1.43 -9.67
N MET A 155 -1.28 -1.61 -10.97
CA MET A 155 -0.28 -1.31 -11.99
C MET A 155 -0.10 0.20 -12.20
N ILE A 156 -1.18 0.98 -12.21
CA ILE A 156 -1.15 2.45 -12.29
C ILE A 156 -0.38 3.01 -11.09
N MET A 157 -0.71 2.58 -9.87
CA MET A 157 0.03 2.94 -8.65
C MET A 157 1.51 2.56 -8.77
N GLY A 158 1.81 1.35 -9.26
CA GLY A 158 3.18 0.88 -9.45
C GLY A 158 3.99 1.81 -10.35
N PHE A 159 3.47 2.19 -11.50
CA PHE A 159 4.16 3.15 -12.38
C PHE A 159 4.24 4.55 -11.76
N ALA A 160 3.19 5.01 -11.09
CA ALA A 160 3.16 6.31 -10.40
C ALA A 160 4.23 6.45 -9.33
N MET A 161 4.43 5.40 -8.51
CA MET A 161 5.45 5.38 -7.45
C MET A 161 6.87 5.27 -7.97
N ASN A 162 7.06 4.69 -9.17
CA ASN A 162 8.36 4.52 -9.81
C ASN A 162 8.73 5.67 -10.76
N GLY A 163 7.92 6.74 -10.81
CA GLY A 163 8.17 7.92 -11.63
C GLY A 163 7.86 7.73 -13.13
N GLU A 164 7.13 6.67 -13.48
CA GLU A 164 6.77 6.32 -14.86
C GLU A 164 5.34 6.79 -15.18
N ALA A 165 5.06 8.09 -14.95
CA ALA A 165 3.71 8.63 -15.03
C ALA A 165 3.04 8.43 -16.40
N GLU A 166 3.79 8.54 -17.51
CA GLU A 166 3.25 8.30 -18.85
C GLU A 166 2.69 6.88 -19.00
N ARG A 167 3.43 5.87 -18.52
CA ARG A 167 2.95 4.48 -18.54
C ARG A 167 1.76 4.27 -17.61
N ALA A 168 1.71 4.97 -16.47
CA ALA A 168 0.55 4.93 -15.58
C ALA A 168 -0.71 5.43 -16.33
N LEU A 169 -0.58 6.52 -17.09
CA LEU A 169 -1.67 7.07 -17.91
C LEU A 169 -2.03 6.18 -19.10
N ASP A 170 -1.07 5.50 -19.72
CA ASP A 170 -1.32 4.52 -20.78
C ASP A 170 -2.17 3.34 -20.26
N ILE A 171 -1.84 2.80 -19.09
CA ILE A 171 -2.61 1.71 -18.44
C ILE A 171 -4.01 2.19 -18.06
N PHE A 172 -4.14 3.42 -17.54
CA PHE A 172 -5.44 4.02 -17.25
C PHE A 172 -6.30 4.16 -18.51
N ALA A 173 -5.71 4.60 -19.63
CA ALA A 173 -6.41 4.75 -20.90
C ALA A 173 -6.88 3.41 -21.50
N GLU A 174 -6.20 2.29 -21.18
CA GLU A 174 -6.60 0.95 -21.60
C GLU A 174 -7.86 0.45 -20.86
N MET A 175 -8.07 0.83 -19.58
CA MET A 175 -9.16 0.29 -18.75
C MET A 175 -10.53 0.33 -19.43
N PRO A 176 -11.01 1.48 -19.96
CA PRO A 176 -12.33 1.55 -20.56
C PRO A 176 -12.43 0.74 -21.86
N MET A 177 -11.32 0.57 -22.59
CA MET A 177 -11.28 -0.18 -23.86
C MET A 177 -11.54 -1.67 -23.64
N VAL A 178 -11.12 -2.21 -22.48
CA VAL A 178 -11.34 -3.61 -22.11
C VAL A 178 -12.62 -3.82 -21.28
N GLY A 179 -13.42 -2.77 -21.08
CA GLY A 179 -14.66 -2.83 -20.31
C GLY A 179 -14.50 -2.74 -18.79
N SER A 180 -13.29 -2.44 -18.30
CA SER A 180 -13.02 -2.16 -16.89
C SER A 180 -13.21 -0.67 -16.63
N LYS A 181 -14.02 -0.30 -15.64
CA LYS A 181 -14.23 1.10 -15.29
C LYS A 181 -13.29 1.49 -14.15
N PRO A 182 -12.58 2.62 -14.26
CA PRO A 182 -11.90 3.23 -13.13
C PRO A 182 -12.85 3.50 -11.97
N ASP A 183 -12.35 3.36 -10.75
CA ASP A 183 -13.01 3.71 -9.50
C ASP A 183 -12.30 4.90 -8.82
N GLU A 184 -12.77 5.30 -7.64
CA GLU A 184 -12.21 6.41 -6.86
C GLU A 184 -10.72 6.18 -6.56
N VAL A 185 -10.34 4.96 -6.17
CA VAL A 185 -8.93 4.63 -5.87
C VAL A 185 -8.05 4.79 -7.11
N THR A 186 -8.53 4.36 -8.27
CA THR A 186 -7.83 4.52 -9.55
C THR A 186 -7.52 5.99 -9.85
N PHE A 187 -8.46 6.91 -9.58
CA PHE A 187 -8.23 8.33 -9.78
C PHE A 187 -7.21 8.93 -8.81
N VAL A 188 -7.15 8.46 -7.57
CA VAL A 188 -6.09 8.85 -6.62
C VAL A 188 -4.71 8.50 -7.20
N ASP A 189 -4.55 7.32 -7.77
CA ASP A 189 -3.27 6.88 -8.35
C ASP A 189 -2.89 7.67 -9.60
N VAL A 190 -3.86 7.95 -10.48
CA VAL A 190 -3.66 8.80 -11.68
C VAL A 190 -3.24 10.22 -11.29
N LEU A 191 -3.93 10.84 -10.33
CA LEU A 191 -3.61 12.20 -9.88
C LEU A 191 -2.26 12.25 -9.17
N SER A 192 -1.91 11.19 -8.43
CA SER A 192 -0.58 11.06 -7.80
C SER A 192 0.53 10.92 -8.84
N ALA A 193 0.30 10.15 -9.92
CA ALA A 193 1.22 10.06 -11.05
C ALA A 193 1.44 11.44 -11.70
N CYS A 194 0.36 12.18 -11.94
CA CYS A 194 0.42 13.54 -12.48
C CYS A 194 1.20 14.47 -11.53
N SER A 195 0.94 14.38 -10.22
CA SER A 195 1.63 15.17 -9.18
C SER A 195 3.15 14.94 -9.21
N HIS A 196 3.58 13.69 -9.22
CA HIS A 196 5.00 13.34 -9.23
C HIS A 196 5.72 13.76 -10.52
N ALA A 197 5.01 13.74 -11.66
CA ALA A 197 5.56 14.17 -12.94
C ALA A 197 5.38 15.68 -13.24
N GLY A 198 4.63 16.41 -12.42
CA GLY A 198 4.30 17.82 -12.67
C GLY A 198 3.35 18.06 -13.85
N MET A 199 2.54 17.06 -14.22
CA MET A 199 1.58 17.10 -15.33
C MET A 199 0.30 17.82 -14.89
N VAL A 200 0.37 19.14 -14.76
CA VAL A 200 -0.74 19.96 -14.21
C VAL A 200 -1.99 19.91 -15.10
N GLU A 201 -1.82 20.00 -16.42
CA GLU A 201 -2.95 20.00 -17.36
C GLU A 201 -3.68 18.65 -17.36
N GLU A 202 -2.94 17.54 -17.38
CA GLU A 202 -3.48 16.19 -17.30
C GLU A 202 -4.16 15.93 -15.96
N GLY A 203 -3.59 16.39 -14.84
CA GLY A 203 -4.18 16.26 -13.52
C GLY A 203 -5.55 16.95 -13.43
N TRP A 204 -5.66 18.18 -13.94
CA TRP A 204 -6.96 18.87 -14.03
C TRP A 204 -7.96 18.14 -14.91
N ARG A 205 -7.53 17.70 -16.09
CA ARG A 205 -8.38 16.95 -17.01
C ARG A 205 -8.95 15.70 -16.34
N HIS A 206 -8.10 14.89 -15.70
CA HIS A 206 -8.55 13.67 -15.03
C HIS A 206 -9.41 13.93 -13.80
N PHE A 207 -9.11 14.97 -13.02
CA PHE A 207 -9.95 15.39 -11.89
C PHE A 207 -11.37 15.80 -12.35
N GLU A 208 -11.48 16.51 -13.47
CA GLU A 208 -12.78 16.88 -14.04
C GLU A 208 -13.51 15.67 -14.65
N ASP A 209 -12.79 14.83 -15.39
CA ASP A 209 -13.34 13.62 -16.04
C ASP A 209 -13.92 12.66 -15.02
N MET A 210 -13.32 12.54 -13.83
CA MET A 210 -13.83 11.74 -12.72
C MET A 210 -15.32 12.01 -12.48
N SER A 211 -15.71 13.29 -12.41
CA SER A 211 -17.11 13.69 -12.21
C SER A 211 -17.91 13.67 -13.50
N LYS A 212 -17.37 14.23 -14.60
CA LYS A 212 -18.12 14.46 -15.84
C LYS A 212 -18.34 13.21 -16.68
N VAL A 213 -17.34 12.33 -16.71
CA VAL A 213 -17.29 11.15 -17.59
C VAL A 213 -17.61 9.88 -16.79
N TYR A 214 -17.02 9.74 -15.61
CA TYR A 214 -17.14 8.53 -14.80
C TYR A 214 -18.21 8.61 -13.72
N ASN A 215 -18.77 9.80 -13.47
CA ASN A 215 -19.82 10.04 -12.46
C ASN A 215 -19.40 9.56 -11.06
N LEU A 216 -18.14 9.81 -10.72
CA LEU A 216 -17.55 9.56 -9.41
C LEU A 216 -17.41 10.90 -8.67
N GLU A 217 -17.80 10.92 -7.39
CA GLU A 217 -17.70 12.13 -6.57
C GLU A 217 -16.29 12.24 -5.96
N PRO A 218 -15.55 13.34 -6.17
CA PRO A 218 -14.24 13.52 -5.57
C PRO A 218 -14.29 13.50 -4.04
N GLN A 219 -13.46 12.64 -3.45
CA GLN A 219 -13.23 12.52 -2.00
C GLN A 219 -11.97 13.27 -1.58
N THR A 220 -11.74 13.40 -0.27
CA THR A 220 -10.62 14.17 0.32
C THR A 220 -9.25 13.83 -0.26
N GLU A 221 -9.01 12.55 -0.58
CA GLU A 221 -7.77 12.04 -1.17
C GLU A 221 -7.50 12.68 -2.54
N HIS A 222 -8.53 12.82 -3.38
CA HIS A 222 -8.42 13.43 -4.71
C HIS A 222 -8.06 14.91 -4.61
N TYR A 223 -8.69 15.64 -3.69
CA TYR A 223 -8.36 17.04 -3.44
C TYR A 223 -6.93 17.18 -2.92
N GLY A 224 -6.49 16.29 -2.02
CA GLY A 224 -5.12 16.29 -1.53
C GLY A 224 -4.11 16.02 -2.64
N CYS A 225 -4.37 15.09 -3.56
CA CYS A 225 -3.52 14.87 -4.74
C CYS A 225 -3.45 16.10 -5.65
N MET A 226 -4.57 16.79 -5.87
CA MET A 226 -4.57 18.05 -6.66
C MET A 226 -3.79 19.17 -5.97
N VAL A 227 -3.91 19.30 -4.65
CA VAL A 227 -3.13 20.26 -3.86
C VAL A 227 -1.64 19.93 -3.89
N ASP A 228 -1.27 18.64 -3.80
CA ASP A 228 0.12 18.20 -3.93
C ASP A 228 0.67 18.52 -5.33
N LEU A 229 -0.11 18.26 -6.39
CA LEU A 229 0.26 18.55 -7.78
C LEU A 229 0.51 20.05 -7.99
N LEU A 230 -0.46 20.91 -7.66
CA LEU A 230 -0.33 22.36 -7.78
C LEU A 230 0.80 22.88 -6.90
N GLY A 231 0.90 22.32 -5.69
CA GLY A 231 1.92 22.64 -4.71
C GLY A 231 3.33 22.41 -5.23
N ARG A 232 3.61 21.20 -5.75
CA ARG A 232 4.91 20.82 -6.33
C ARG A 232 5.25 21.58 -7.61
N ALA A 233 4.24 21.94 -8.39
CA ALA A 233 4.41 22.78 -9.57
C ALA A 233 4.71 24.26 -9.23
N GLY A 234 4.69 24.64 -7.95
CA GLY A 234 4.91 26.02 -7.50
C GLY A 234 3.69 26.93 -7.62
N LEU A 235 2.53 26.38 -8.00
CA LEU A 235 1.25 27.08 -8.15
C LEU A 235 0.53 27.24 -6.80
N ILE A 236 1.26 27.73 -5.79
CA ILE A 236 0.78 27.79 -4.39
C ILE A 236 -0.53 28.58 -4.27
N SER A 237 -0.63 29.72 -4.95
CA SER A 237 -1.83 30.55 -4.89
C SER A 237 -3.05 29.85 -5.50
N GLU A 238 -2.85 29.06 -6.55
CA GLU A 238 -3.92 28.25 -7.14
C GLU A 238 -4.33 27.12 -6.19
N ALA A 239 -3.37 26.49 -5.52
CA ALA A 239 -3.65 25.49 -4.49
C ALA A 239 -4.48 26.06 -3.32
N GLU A 240 -4.18 27.29 -2.86
CA GLU A 240 -4.98 27.96 -1.82
C GLU A 240 -6.41 28.27 -2.29
N VAL A 241 -6.56 28.76 -3.53
CA VAL A 241 -7.88 29.02 -4.12
C VAL A 241 -8.67 27.72 -4.29
N PHE A 242 -7.99 26.64 -4.72
CA PHE A 242 -8.61 25.33 -4.87
C PHE A 242 -9.15 24.81 -3.53
N ILE A 243 -8.33 24.86 -2.46
CA ILE A 243 -8.74 24.48 -1.10
C ILE A 243 -9.95 25.31 -0.63
N ALA A 244 -9.94 26.62 -0.89
CA ALA A 244 -11.04 27.50 -0.49
C ALA A 244 -12.37 27.19 -1.21
N ASN A 245 -12.31 26.57 -2.40
CA ASN A 245 -13.48 26.19 -3.19
C ASN A 245 -13.90 24.72 -3.02
N MET A 246 -13.21 23.96 -2.16
CA MET A 246 -13.59 22.58 -1.87
C MET A 246 -15.02 22.52 -1.29
N PRO A 247 -15.87 21.57 -1.75
CA PRO A 247 -17.20 21.37 -1.18
C PRO A 247 -17.18 20.65 0.18
N ILE A 248 -16.00 20.19 0.61
CA ILE A 248 -15.76 19.46 1.85
C ILE A 248 -14.68 20.16 2.68
N GLU A 249 -14.71 19.97 4.00
CA GLU A 249 -13.69 20.54 4.88
C GLU A 249 -12.32 19.89 4.64
N PRO A 250 -11.23 20.67 4.50
CA PRO A 250 -9.90 20.11 4.28
C PRO A 250 -9.37 19.40 5.53
N ASP A 251 -8.97 18.15 5.36
CA ASP A 251 -8.42 17.31 6.41
C ASP A 251 -6.89 17.47 6.56
N ALA A 252 -6.29 16.64 7.42
CA ALA A 252 -4.85 16.64 7.64
C ALA A 252 -4.06 16.28 6.37
N PHE A 253 -4.61 15.47 5.45
CA PHE A 253 -3.93 15.11 4.21
C PHE A 253 -3.79 16.33 3.28
N VAL A 254 -4.87 17.07 3.07
CA VAL A 254 -4.88 18.29 2.25
C VAL A 254 -3.95 19.37 2.82
N TRP A 255 -4.03 19.64 4.13
CA TRP A 255 -3.11 20.59 4.77
C TRP A 255 -1.66 20.12 4.75
N GLY A 256 -1.43 18.81 4.87
CA GLY A 256 -0.11 18.19 4.77
C GLY A 256 0.51 18.38 3.38
N ALA A 257 -0.28 18.21 2.31
CA ALA A 257 0.17 18.44 0.94
C ALA A 257 0.61 19.90 0.72
N LEU A 258 -0.21 20.87 1.14
CA LEU A 258 0.15 22.29 1.01
C LEU A 258 1.36 22.67 1.88
N LEU A 259 1.51 22.07 3.06
CA LEU A 259 2.68 22.25 3.91
C LEU A 259 3.95 21.67 3.25
N GLY A 260 3.83 20.53 2.58
CA GLY A 260 4.88 19.94 1.76
C GLY A 260 5.34 20.90 0.67
N ALA A 261 4.39 21.49 -0.05
CA ALA A 261 4.67 22.52 -1.05
C ALA A 261 5.37 23.76 -0.46
N CYS A 262 4.96 24.22 0.73
CA CYS A 262 5.65 25.30 1.43
C CYS A 262 7.09 24.95 1.79
N SER A 263 7.36 23.68 2.11
CA SER A 263 8.71 23.15 2.33
C SER A 263 9.57 23.20 1.07
N ILE A 264 9.03 22.74 -0.06
CA ILE A 264 9.71 22.75 -1.36
C ILE A 264 10.04 24.18 -1.80
N HIS A 265 9.09 25.12 -1.64
CA HIS A 265 9.20 26.48 -2.15
C HIS A 265 9.62 27.53 -1.11
N GLY A 266 9.99 27.11 0.11
CA GLY A 266 10.48 28.00 1.16
C GLY A 266 9.47 29.04 1.65
N LYS A 267 8.16 28.73 1.65
CA LYS A 267 7.09 29.65 2.07
C LYS A 267 6.87 29.60 3.58
N VAL A 268 7.71 30.33 4.32
CA VAL A 268 7.75 30.26 5.80
C VAL A 268 6.45 30.70 6.45
N GLU A 269 5.95 31.89 6.12
CA GLU A 269 4.77 32.48 6.78
C GLU A 269 3.51 31.66 6.52
N LEU A 270 3.37 31.17 5.28
CA LEU A 270 2.27 30.30 4.89
C LEU A 270 2.37 28.93 5.60
N GLY A 271 3.58 28.35 5.67
CA GLY A 271 3.82 27.10 6.40
C GLY A 271 3.42 27.19 7.88
N GLU A 272 3.76 28.29 8.56
CA GLU A 272 3.33 28.53 9.94
C GLU A 272 1.82 28.63 10.11
N ALA A 273 1.13 29.28 9.16
CA ALA A 273 -0.32 29.38 9.16
C ALA A 273 -0.98 28.02 8.96
N ILE A 274 -0.47 27.21 8.02
CA ILE A 274 -0.96 25.85 7.75
C ILE A 274 -0.72 24.94 8.95
N MET A 275 0.45 25.01 9.59
CA MET A 275 0.78 24.18 10.75
C MET A 275 -0.23 24.39 11.89
N LYS A 276 -0.68 25.64 12.12
CA LYS A 276 -1.73 25.93 13.12
C LYS A 276 -3.05 25.26 12.77
N LYS A 277 -3.44 25.25 11.49
CA LYS A 277 -4.66 24.55 11.02
C LYS A 277 -4.51 23.04 11.19
N LEU A 278 -3.36 22.49 10.81
CA LEU A 278 -3.08 21.05 10.86
C LEU A 278 -3.10 20.53 12.31
N VAL A 279 -2.49 21.24 13.27
CA VAL A 279 -2.54 20.89 14.70
C VAL A 279 -3.96 20.93 15.28
N ALA A 280 -4.82 21.81 14.76
CA ALA A 280 -6.22 21.88 15.19
C ALA A 280 -7.06 20.70 14.68
N VAL A 281 -6.74 20.20 13.47
CA VAL A 281 -7.41 19.03 12.87
C VAL A 281 -6.86 17.72 13.44
N GLU A 282 -5.53 17.62 13.59
CA GLU A 282 -4.84 16.41 14.04
C GLU A 282 -3.58 16.77 14.87
N PRO A 283 -3.64 16.68 16.22
CA PRO A 283 -2.58 17.20 17.10
C PRO A 283 -1.22 16.49 17.04
N VAL A 284 -1.15 15.24 16.56
CA VAL A 284 0.07 14.41 16.61
C VAL A 284 0.35 13.82 15.23
N ARG A 285 1.13 14.53 14.41
CA ARG A 285 1.62 14.01 13.13
C ARG A 285 3.10 14.36 12.95
N ASP A 286 3.98 13.39 13.17
CA ASP A 286 5.44 13.57 13.14
C ASP A 286 5.94 14.18 11.83
N GLY A 287 5.32 13.82 10.70
CA GLY A 287 5.65 14.34 9.37
C GLY A 287 5.50 15.86 9.24
N ALA A 288 4.50 16.47 9.90
CA ALA A 288 4.26 17.91 9.79
C ALA A 288 5.37 18.73 10.46
N TYR A 289 5.89 18.26 11.60
CA TYR A 289 7.02 18.89 12.29
C TYR A 289 8.32 18.77 11.49
N ILE A 290 8.53 17.64 10.80
CA ILE A 290 9.67 17.46 9.90
C ILE A 290 9.62 18.48 8.75
N LEU A 291 8.45 18.65 8.12
CA LEU A 291 8.27 19.63 7.03
C LEU A 291 8.53 21.07 7.50
N MET A 292 8.04 21.43 8.69
CA MET A 292 8.33 22.74 9.30
C MET A 292 9.82 22.94 9.60
N SER A 293 10.50 21.93 10.11
CA SER A 293 11.95 21.98 10.34
C SER A 293 12.72 22.23 9.03
N ASN A 294 12.31 21.56 7.95
CA ASN A 294 12.88 21.75 6.62
C ASN A 294 12.65 23.17 6.09
N ILE A 295 11.44 23.73 6.26
CA ILE A 295 11.12 25.12 5.90
C ILE A 295 12.08 26.10 6.58
N TYR A 296 12.22 26.00 7.90
CA TYR A 296 13.09 26.91 8.66
C TYR A 296 14.57 26.75 8.32
N SER A 297 15.02 25.53 8.04
CA SER A 297 16.41 25.26 7.66
C SER A 297 16.74 25.88 6.30
N SER A 298 15.82 25.75 5.34
CA SER A 298 15.95 26.35 4.00
C SER A 298 15.99 27.88 4.07
N ALA A 299 15.13 28.50 4.90
CA ALA A 299 15.09 29.95 5.09
C ALA A 299 16.36 30.52 5.76
N LYS A 300 17.04 29.75 6.62
CA LYS A 300 18.31 30.16 7.27
C LYS A 300 19.50 30.11 6.31
N SER A 301 19.47 29.25 5.28
CA SER A 301 20.53 29.14 4.29
C SER A 301 20.56 30.27 3.24
N LEU A 302 19.51 31.10 3.21
CA LEU A 302 19.34 32.24 2.28
C LEU A 302 19.75 33.59 2.91
N LYS A 303 20.33 33.59 4.13
CA LYS A 303 20.88 34.75 4.82
C LYS A 303 22.39 34.65 4.93
#